data_AF-A0A9E5YAK8-F1
#
_entry.id   AF-A0A9E5YAK8-F1
#
_cell.length_a   1.000
_cell.length_b   1.000
_cell.length_c   1.000
_cell.angle_alpha   90.00
_cell.angle_beta   90.00
_cell.angle_gamma   90.00
#
_symmetry.space_group_name_H-M   'P 1'
#
loop_
_entity.id
_entity.type
_entity.pdbx_description
1 polymer ?
#
loop_
_entity_poly.entity_id
_entity_poly.type
_entity_poly.pdbx_seq_one_letter_code
_entity_poly.pdbx_strand_id
1 'polypeptide(L)' 'MRFAEEYPWSTHQEYFGKRNSIVIDRGLLGEFFPEPMKYKEFARDILQSRKYKTVSHLTLD' A
#
# COMPACT_ATOMS: atom_id res chain seq x y z
N MET A 1 -7.35 4.66 2.40
CA MET A 1 -5.88 4.90 2.42
C MET A 1 -5.39 5.58 3.69
N ARG A 2 -6.16 6.46 4.32
CA ARG A 2 -5.74 7.21 5.52
C ARG A 2 -5.07 6.35 6.61
N PHE A 3 -5.66 5.20 6.96
CA PHE A 3 -5.06 4.24 7.89
C PHE A 3 -3.66 3.78 7.48
N ALA A 4 -3.47 3.34 6.23
CA ALA A 4 -2.17 2.88 5.74
C ALA A 4 -1.11 4.00 5.65
N GLU A 5 -1.54 5.24 5.45
CA GLU A 5 -0.67 6.40 5.39
C GLU A 5 -0.26 6.94 6.77
N GLU A 6 -1.15 6.85 7.76
CA GLU A 6 -0.95 7.40 9.10
C GLU A 6 -0.41 6.38 10.10
N TYR A 7 -0.47 5.07 9.80
CA TYR A 7 -0.01 4.03 10.73
C TYR A 7 1.53 4.04 10.87
N PRO A 8 2.06 4.42 12.04
CA PRO A 8 3.48 4.73 12.20
C PRO A 8 4.37 3.49 12.14
N TRP A 9 3.86 2.31 12.48
CA TRP A 9 4.63 1.06 12.45
C TRP A 9 4.55 0.32 11.11
N SER A 10 3.88 0.90 10.12
CA SER A 10 3.85 0.35 8.76
C SER A 10 5.08 0.77 7.97
N THR A 11 5.54 -0.12 7.07
CA THR A 11 6.55 0.19 6.06
C THR A 11 5.98 0.98 4.87
N HIS A 12 4.66 1.16 4.80
CA HIS A 12 4.00 1.95 3.75
C HIS A 12 4.52 3.40 3.71
N GLN A 13 4.96 3.97 4.84
CA GLN A 13 5.45 5.35 4.88
C GLN A 13 6.73 5.56 4.08
N GLU A 14 7.62 4.56 4.04
CA GLU A 14 8.83 4.53 3.23
C GLU A 14 8.50 4.49 1.74
N TYR A 15 7.58 3.62 1.35
CA TYR A 15 7.15 3.51 -0.04
C TYR A 15 6.33 4.73 -0.50
N PHE A 16 5.63 5.41 0.42
CA PHE A 16 4.99 6.69 0.15
C PHE A 16 5.94 7.89 0.15
N GLY A 17 7.24 7.69 0.42
CA GLY A 17 8.21 8.77 0.48
C GLY A 17 7.99 9.75 1.64
N LYS A 18 7.15 9.39 2.61
CA LYS A 18 6.85 10.23 3.79
C LYS A 18 7.88 10.05 4.90
N ARG A 19 8.62 8.94 4.88
CA ARG A 19 9.68 8.61 5.84
C ARG A 19 10.87 8.04 5.10
N ASN A 20 12.08 8.45 5.48
CA ASN A 20 13.31 7.81 5.06
C ASN A 20 13.95 7.14 6.29
N SER A 21 13.71 5.85 6.45
CA SER A 21 14.20 5.08 7.60
C SER A 21 15.57 4.48 7.29
N ILE A 22 16.51 4.60 8.23
CA ILE A 22 17.84 3.99 8.11
C ILE A 22 17.82 2.47 8.29
N VAL A 23 16.72 1.92 8.83
CA VAL A 23 16.58 0.49 9.14
C VAL A 23 15.78 -0.24 8.05
N ILE A 24 14.90 0.47 7.35
CA ILE A 24 14.00 -0.12 6.35
C ILE A 24 14.60 0.08 4.95
N ASP A 25 15.00 -1.02 4.33
CA ASP A 25 15.31 -1.06 2.90
C ASP A 25 14.02 -1.33 2.09
N ARG A 26 13.82 -0.57 1.02
CA ARG A 26 12.71 -0.79 0.08
C ARG A 26 12.98 -1.96 -0.87
N GLY A 27 14.23 -2.39 -1.00
CA GLY A 27 14.65 -3.55 -1.80
C GLY A 27 14.01 -3.60 -3.18
N LEU A 28 13.64 -4.81 -3.62
CA LEU A 28 12.97 -5.04 -4.91
C LEU A 28 11.71 -4.19 -5.09
N LEU A 29 10.91 -4.01 -4.03
CA LEU A 29 9.70 -3.18 -4.11
C LEU A 29 10.01 -1.70 -4.38
N GLY A 30 11.16 -1.21 -3.92
CA GLY A 30 11.67 0.11 -4.28
C GLY A 30 12.08 0.23 -5.74
N GLU A 31 12.58 -0.86 -6.35
CA GLU A 31 12.90 -0.93 -7.78
C GLU A 31 11.63 -1.00 -8.63
N PHE A 32 10.61 -1.76 -8.20
CA PHE A 32 9.32 -1.85 -8.89
C PHE A 32 8.48 -0.57 -8.75
N PHE A 33 8.63 0.15 -7.64
CA PHE A 33 7.89 1.38 -7.35
C PHE A 33 8.84 2.55 -7.07
N PRO A 34 9.55 3.06 -8.11
CA PRO A 34 10.44 4.20 -7.95
C PRO A 34 9.66 5.48 -7.61
N GLU A 35 8.42 5.58 -8.07
CA GLU A 35 7.52 6.69 -7.77
C GLU A 35 6.52 6.32 -6.66
N PRO A 36 6.44 7.11 -5.56
CA PRO A 36 5.49 6.87 -4.48
C PRO A 36 4.03 6.76 -4.91
N MET A 37 3.65 7.47 -5.98
CA MET A 37 2.29 7.46 -6.49
C MET A 37 1.91 6.09 -7.06
N LYS A 38 2.83 5.41 -7.74
CA LYS A 38 2.62 4.07 -8.29
C LYS A 38 2.39 3.04 -7.19
N TYR A 39 3.15 3.13 -6.10
CA TYR A 39 2.93 2.28 -4.93
C TYR A 39 1.55 2.55 -4.29
N LYS A 40 1.13 3.81 -4.22
CA LYS A 40 -0.18 4.20 -3.67
C LYS A 40 -1.34 3.65 -4.48
N GLU A 41 -1.27 3.70 -5.80
CA GLU A 41 -2.25 3.11 -6.69
C GLU A 41 -2.32 1.59 -6.47
N PHE A 42 -1.18 0.91 -6.50
CA PHE A 42 -1.09 -0.53 -6.24
C PHE A 42 -1.70 -0.91 -4.88
N ALA A 43 -1.30 -0.23 -3.80
CA ALA A 43 -1.80 -0.51 -2.46
C ALA A 43 -3.32 -0.29 -2.36
N ARG A 44 -3.85 0.76 -3.00
CA ARG A 44 -5.30 1.01 -3.06
C ARG A 44 -6.02 -0.13 -3.77
N ASP A 45 -5.52 -0.54 -4.92
CA ASP A 45 -6.18 -1.54 -5.76
C ASP A 45 -6.19 -2.91 -5.07
N ILE A 46 -5.12 -3.29 -4.37
CA ILE A 46 -5.06 -4.50 -3.54
C ILE A 46 -6.08 -4.43 -2.39
N LEU A 47 -6.17 -3.30 -1.68
CA LEU A 47 -7.12 -3.13 -0.58
C LEU A 47 -8.57 -3.19 -1.07
N GLN A 48 -8.86 -2.59 -2.22
CA GLN A 48 -10.18 -2.66 -2.84
C GLN A 48 -10.52 -4.07 -3.31
N SER A 49 -9.60 -4.75 -4.00
CA SER A 49 -9.77 -6.14 -4.44
C SER A 49 -10.07 -7.07 -3.26
N ARG A 50 -9.34 -6.93 -2.13
CA ARG A 50 -9.63 -7.68 -0.90
C ARG A 50 -11.03 -7.40 -0.38
N LYS A 51 -11.46 -6.12 -0.36
CA LYS A 51 -12.83 -5.75 0.05
C LYS A 51 -13.88 -6.42 -0.84
N TYR A 52 -13.71 -6.38 -2.16
CA TYR A 52 -14.61 -7.06 -3.09
C TYR A 52 -14.61 -8.57 -2.87
N LYS A 53 -13.45 -9.19 -2.68
CA LYS A 53 -13.37 -10.62 -2.35
C LYS A 53 -14.12 -10.95 -1.05
N THR A 54 -13.95 -10.14 0.00
CA THR A 54 -14.66 -10.32 1.27
C THR A 54 -16.16 -10.18 1.08
N VAL A 55 -16.64 -9.21 0.30
CA VAL A 55 -18.08 -8.92 0.14
C VAL A 55 -18.72 -9.69 -1.02
N SER A 56 -17.94 -10.45 -1.79
CA SER A 56 -18.41 -11.22 -2.96
C SER A 56 -19.60 -12.13 -2.66
N HIS A 57 -19.65 -12.72 -1.46
CA HIS A 57 -20.76 -13.56 -1.01
C HIS A 57 -22.05 -12.79 -0.65
N LEU A 58 -22.00 -11.46 -0.65
CA LEU A 58 -23.12 -10.54 -0.36
C LEU A 58 -23.55 -9.74 -1.58
N THR A 59 -22.80 -9.80 -2.68
CA THR A 59 -23.15 -9.16 -3.95
C THR A 59 -23.90 -10.15 -4.82
N LEU A 60 -25.09 -9.76 -5.29
CA LEU A 60 -25.81 -10.46 -6.35
C LEU A 60 -25.14 -10.09 -7.68
N ASP A 61 -24.55 -11.08 -8.35
CA ASP A 61 -24.17 -10.98 -9.76
C ASP A 61 -25.43 -10.83 -10.64
#